data_AF-A0A0G0LHK2-F1
#
_entry.id   AF-A0A0G0LHK2-F1
#
_cell.length_a   1.000
_cell.length_b   1.000
_cell.length_c   1.000
_cell.angle_alpha   90.00
_cell.angle_beta   90.00
_cell.angle_gamma   90.00
#
_symmetry.space_group_name_H-M   'P 1'
#
loop_
_entity.id
_entity.type
_entity.pdbx_description
1 polymer ?
#
loop_
_entity_poly.entity_id
_entity_poly.type
_entity_poly.pdbx_seq_one_letter_code
_entity_poly.pdbx_strand_id
1 'polypeptide(L)'
;MKKEKTQIPSSLDELEGLLNEYFGIKAPQLPENVKEILVKFGPYITLAILFFSLPFILGVLGLGAVMSPFAMMGGARLGAGYMLGILVAVVSLVLEIVALPGLFKREIKSWRMLFWVSLVTAVGAIFRFDLGALVVGSIVSWYFLFQIRSYYK
;
A
#
# COMPACT_ATOMS: atom_id res chain seq x y z
N MET A 1 19.98 -27.53 -27.24
CA MET A 1 19.42 -27.58 -25.87
C MET A 1 18.80 -26.23 -25.54
N LYS A 2 17.47 -26.14 -25.45
CA LYS A 2 16.77 -24.92 -25.02
C LYS A 2 17.08 -24.71 -23.53
N LYS A 3 17.65 -23.54 -23.18
CA LYS A 3 17.85 -23.13 -21.79
C LYS A 3 16.47 -22.81 -21.23
N GLU A 4 15.88 -23.76 -20.51
CA GLU A 4 14.74 -23.52 -19.65
C GLU A 4 15.23 -22.64 -18.50
N LYS A 5 14.95 -21.34 -18.59
CA LYS A 5 15.17 -20.42 -17.47
C LYS A 5 14.10 -20.77 -16.44
N THR A 6 14.44 -21.64 -15.50
CA THR A 6 13.67 -21.83 -14.27
C THR A 6 13.75 -20.51 -13.49
N GLN A 7 12.88 -19.56 -13.86
CA GLN A 7 12.65 -18.36 -13.07
C GLN A 7 12.00 -18.87 -11.78
N ILE A 8 12.79 -18.97 -10.71
CA ILE A 8 12.25 -19.05 -9.37
C ILE A 8 11.35 -17.81 -9.25
N PRO A 9 10.02 -17.95 -9.18
CA PRO A 9 9.18 -16.80 -8.95
C PRO A 9 9.68 -16.13 -7.68
N SER A 10 9.87 -14.82 -7.72
CA SER A 10 10.26 -14.14 -6.49
C SER A 10 9.17 -14.40 -5.45
N SER A 11 9.51 -14.48 -4.16
CA SER A 11 8.50 -14.72 -3.11
C SER A 11 7.34 -13.70 -3.14
N LEU A 12 7.58 -12.53 -3.76
CA LEU A 12 6.55 -11.53 -4.04
C LEU A 12 5.58 -11.94 -5.16
N ASP A 13 6.06 -12.61 -6.22
CA ASP A 13 5.22 -13.12 -7.30
C ASP A 13 4.34 -14.28 -6.79
N GLU A 14 4.88 -15.13 -5.91
CA GLU A 14 4.10 -16.19 -5.24
C GLU A 14 3.02 -15.60 -4.35
N LEU A 15 3.35 -14.57 -3.56
CA LEU A 15 2.39 -13.87 -2.72
C LEU A 15 1.32 -13.14 -3.55
N GLU A 16 1.70 -12.47 -4.65
CA GLU A 16 0.77 -11.86 -5.59
C GLU A 16 -0.20 -12.92 -6.15
N GLY A 17 0.32 -14.10 -6.52
CA GLY A 17 -0.47 -15.23 -6.99
C GLY A 17 -1.48 -15.72 -5.96
N LEU A 18 -1.04 -15.95 -4.72
CA LEU A 18 -1.91 -16.38 -3.61
C LEU A 18 -3.00 -15.34 -3.33
N LEU A 19 -2.64 -14.06 -3.23
CA LEU A 19 -3.61 -13.00 -2.97
C LEU A 19 -4.59 -12.83 -4.14
N ASN A 20 -4.14 -13.03 -5.38
CA ASN A 20 -5.05 -13.05 -6.53
C ASN A 20 -6.04 -14.22 -6.47
N GLU A 21 -5.60 -15.41 -6.05
CA GLU A 21 -6.48 -16.56 -5.86
C GLU A 21 -7.58 -16.25 -4.83
N TYR A 22 -7.23 -15.66 -3.68
CA TYR A 22 -8.19 -15.38 -2.62
C TYR A 22 -9.04 -14.13 -2.88
N PHE A 23 -8.44 -13.01 -3.26
CA PHE A 23 -9.13 -11.73 -3.40
C PHE A 23 -9.59 -11.43 -4.82
N GLY A 24 -8.89 -11.93 -5.83
CA GLY A 24 -9.23 -11.74 -7.24
C GLY A 24 -10.20 -12.77 -7.78
N ILE A 25 -10.20 -14.00 -7.25
CA ILE A 25 -11.02 -15.12 -7.76
C ILE A 25 -12.07 -15.59 -6.74
N LYS A 26 -11.66 -16.00 -5.53
CA LYS A 26 -12.57 -16.59 -4.54
C LYS A 26 -13.45 -15.58 -3.80
N ALA A 27 -12.97 -14.36 -3.59
CA ALA A 27 -13.76 -13.31 -2.95
C ALA A 27 -14.94 -12.88 -3.81
N PRO A 28 -16.01 -12.33 -3.20
CA PRO A 28 -17.16 -11.78 -3.93
C PRO A 28 -16.71 -10.82 -5.03
N GLN A 29 -17.17 -11.06 -6.26
CA GLN A 29 -16.76 -10.25 -7.40
C GLN A 29 -17.53 -8.94 -7.45
N LEU A 30 -16.81 -7.83 -7.61
CA LEU A 30 -17.46 -6.55 -7.87
C LEU A 30 -18.09 -6.55 -9.27
N PRO A 31 -19.29 -5.96 -9.44
CA PRO A 31 -19.88 -5.72 -10.75
C PRO A 31 -18.93 -4.93 -11.67
N GLU A 32 -18.96 -5.19 -12.97
CA GLU A 32 -18.04 -4.56 -13.95
C GLU A 32 -18.12 -3.03 -13.94
N ASN A 33 -19.32 -2.47 -13.79
CA ASN A 33 -19.53 -1.03 -13.67
C ASN A 33 -18.81 -0.44 -12.44
N VAL A 34 -18.77 -1.16 -11.31
CA VAL A 34 -18.06 -0.72 -10.11
C VAL A 34 -16.55 -0.79 -10.33
N LYS A 35 -16.05 -1.88 -10.93
CA LYS A 35 -14.62 -2.02 -11.27
C LYS A 35 -14.17 -0.90 -12.21
N GLU A 36 -14.96 -0.57 -13.23
CA GLU A 36 -14.66 0.50 -14.17
C GLU A 36 -14.64 1.88 -13.49
N ILE A 37 -15.60 2.17 -12.61
CA ILE A 37 -15.61 3.39 -11.79
C ILE A 37 -14.34 3.46 -10.93
N LEU A 38 -13.98 2.38 -10.23
CA LEU A 38 -12.78 2.34 -9.39
C LEU A 38 -11.50 2.58 -10.18
N VAL A 39 -11.37 2.02 -11.39
CA VAL A 39 -10.18 2.23 -12.23
C VAL A 39 -10.15 3.63 -12.83
N LYS A 40 -11.32 4.18 -13.20
CA LYS A 40 -11.44 5.52 -13.75
C LYS A 40 -11.15 6.59 -12.70
N PHE A 41 -11.67 6.43 -11.48
CA PHE A 41 -11.50 7.39 -10.39
C PHE A 41 -10.28 7.10 -9.52
N GLY A 42 -9.73 5.88 -9.54
CA GLY A 42 -8.60 5.44 -8.75
C GLY A 42 -7.42 6.42 -8.76
N PRO A 43 -6.92 6.88 -9.93
CA PRO A 43 -5.84 7.86 -10.00
C PRO A 43 -6.19 9.19 -9.30
N TYR A 44 -7.44 9.65 -9.41
CA TYR A 44 -7.93 10.87 -8.77
C TYR A 44 -8.11 10.70 -7.26
N ILE A 45 -8.56 9.52 -6.82
CA ILE A 45 -8.66 9.17 -5.40
C ILE A 45 -7.25 9.15 -4.78
N THR A 46 -6.29 8.49 -5.42
CA THR A 46 -4.89 8.49 -4.98
C THR A 46 -4.31 9.89 -4.96
N LEU A 47 -4.58 10.72 -5.97
CA LEU A 47 -4.14 12.12 -5.99
C LEU A 47 -4.73 12.93 -4.83
N ALA A 48 -6.02 12.73 -4.52
CA ALA A 48 -6.66 13.39 -3.39
C ALA A 48 -6.05 12.92 -2.05
N ILE A 49 -5.85 11.61 -1.88
CA ILE A 49 -5.19 11.04 -0.70
C ILE A 49 -3.80 11.67 -0.53
N LEU A 50 -2.99 11.73 -1.59
CA LEU A 50 -1.67 12.35 -1.56
C LEU A 50 -1.72 13.83 -1.17
N PHE A 51 -2.68 14.57 -1.72
CA PHE A 51 -2.86 15.99 -1.41
C PHE A 51 -3.19 16.22 0.07
N PHE A 52 -4.04 15.38 0.68
CA PHE A 52 -4.38 15.48 2.11
C PHE A 52 -3.32 14.85 3.02
N SER A 53 -2.63 13.80 2.57
CA SER A 53 -1.62 13.10 3.36
C SER A 53 -0.36 13.94 3.49
N LEU A 54 0.01 14.75 2.50
CA LEU A 54 1.22 15.57 2.55
C LEU A 54 1.22 16.56 3.73
N PRO A 55 0.23 17.47 3.91
CA PRO A 55 0.20 18.35 5.07
C PRO A 55 0.03 17.58 6.38
N PHE A 56 -0.70 16.45 6.36
CA PHE A 56 -0.83 15.59 7.54
C PHE A 56 0.51 15.00 7.98
N ILE A 57 1.28 14.41 7.05
CA ILE A 57 2.60 13.82 7.33
C ILE A 57 3.57 14.91 7.78
N LEU A 58 3.58 16.09 7.15
CA LEU A 58 4.41 17.22 7.58
C LEU A 58 4.02 17.72 8.97
N GLY A 59 2.72 17.79 9.27
CA GLY A 59 2.21 18.15 10.60
C GLY A 59 2.62 17.15 11.66
N VAL A 60 2.48 15.84 11.38
CA VAL A 60 2.95 14.77 12.27
C VAL A 60 4.45 14.89 12.48
N LEU A 61 5.25 14.99 11.42
CA LEU A 61 6.70 15.18 11.50
C LEU A 61 7.09 16.38 12.39
N GLY A 62 6.47 17.55 12.17
CA GLY A 62 6.72 18.76 12.94
C GLY A 62 6.33 18.61 14.41
N LEU A 63 5.14 18.07 14.68
CA LEU A 63 4.68 17.79 16.05
C LEU A 63 5.59 16.77 16.74
N GLY A 64 6.02 15.73 16.04
CA GLY A 64 6.95 14.73 16.56
C GLY A 64 8.30 15.32 16.92
N ALA A 65 8.82 16.26 16.15
CA ALA A 65 10.07 16.94 16.49
C ALA A 65 9.94 17.69 17.83
N VAL A 66 8.84 18.43 18.02
CA VAL A 66 8.56 19.19 19.26
C VAL A 66 8.24 18.27 20.44
N MET A 67 7.50 17.19 20.21
CA MET A 67 7.09 16.24 21.24
C MET A 67 8.16 15.19 21.56
N SER A 68 9.22 15.07 20.73
CA SER A 68 10.26 14.04 20.90
C SER A 68 10.93 14.02 22.28
N PRO A 69 11.25 15.17 22.93
CA PRO A 69 11.84 15.14 24.27
C PRO A 69 10.87 14.56 25.32
N PHE A 70 9.57 14.85 25.16
CA PHE A 70 8.52 14.36 26.05
C PHE A 70 8.23 12.87 25.81
N ALA A 71 8.24 12.42 24.56
CA ALA A 71 8.08 11.01 24.20
C ALA A 71 9.25 10.15 24.70
N MET A 72 10.47 10.67 24.70
CA MET A 72 11.64 9.99 25.25
C MET A 72 11.53 9.78 26.77
N MET A 73 10.88 10.70 27.49
CA MET A 73 10.55 10.51 28.92
C MET A 73 9.48 9.42 29.14
N GLY A 74 8.61 9.17 28.15
CA GLY A 74 7.60 8.10 28.17
C GLY A 74 8.10 6.70 27.80
N GLY A 75 9.39 6.57 27.43
CA GLY A 75 10.04 5.29 27.14
C GLY A 75 10.36 5.06 25.66
N ALA A 76 11.50 4.39 25.39
CA ALA A 76 12.07 4.20 24.05
C ALA A 76 11.12 3.50 23.06
N ARG A 77 10.19 2.65 23.55
CA ARG A 77 9.23 1.92 22.71
C ARG A 77 8.25 2.86 21.99
N LEU A 78 7.82 3.94 22.64
CA LEU A 78 6.92 4.92 22.04
C LEU A 78 7.62 5.72 20.93
N GLY A 79 8.87 6.13 21.17
CA GLY A 79 9.67 6.85 20.17
C GLY A 79 10.00 5.99 18.93
N ALA A 80 10.39 4.74 19.13
CA ALA A 80 10.74 3.84 18.02
C ALA A 80 9.53 3.51 17.12
N GLY A 81 8.36 3.22 17.71
CA GLY A 81 7.14 2.95 16.95
C GLY A 81 6.68 4.17 16.14
N TYR A 82 6.84 5.37 16.70
CA TYR A 82 6.56 6.63 16.02
C TYR A 82 7.45 6.86 14.79
N MET A 83 8.78 6.73 14.96
CA MET A 83 9.73 6.89 13.85
C MET A 83 9.50 5.88 12.73
N LEU A 84 9.20 4.62 13.08
CA LEU A 84 8.87 3.60 12.10
C LEU A 84 7.58 3.94 11.34
N GLY A 85 6.56 4.45 12.03
CA GLY A 85 5.31 4.88 11.41
C GLY A 85 5.53 5.99 10.37
N ILE A 86 6.35 7.00 10.71
CA ILE A 86 6.76 8.05 9.75
C ILE A 86 7.47 7.44 8.56
N LEU A 87 8.47 6.58 8.79
CA LEU A 87 9.27 6.00 7.72
C LEU A 87 8.38 5.23 6.73
N VAL A 88 7.48 4.40 7.25
CA VAL A 88 6.47 3.67 6.45
C VAL A 88 5.61 4.66 5.65
N ALA A 89 5.09 5.72 6.29
CA ALA A 89 4.26 6.71 5.62
C ALA A 89 4.99 7.45 4.49
N VAL A 90 6.26 7.84 4.71
CA VAL A 90 7.09 8.51 3.70
C VAL A 90 7.40 7.59 2.53
N VAL A 91 7.79 6.34 2.80
CA VAL A 91 8.06 5.35 1.74
C VAL A 91 6.79 5.07 0.93
N SER A 92 5.65 4.86 1.59
CA SER A 92 4.35 4.69 0.92
C SER A 92 4.00 5.89 0.04
N LEU A 93 4.16 7.11 0.55
CA LEU A 93 3.87 8.35 -0.19
C LEU A 93 4.75 8.49 -1.45
N VAL A 94 6.05 8.20 -1.35
CA VAL A 94 6.96 8.24 -2.49
C VAL A 94 6.54 7.23 -3.56
N LEU A 95 6.22 5.99 -3.16
CA LEU A 95 5.77 4.94 -4.08
C LEU A 95 4.45 5.31 -4.76
N GLU A 96 3.48 5.88 -4.03
CA GLU A 96 2.21 6.34 -4.58
C GLU A 96 2.39 7.47 -5.60
N ILE A 97 3.27 8.44 -5.33
CA ILE A 97 3.59 9.53 -6.27
C ILE A 97 4.18 8.94 -7.56
N VAL A 98 5.11 7.99 -7.45
CA VAL A 98 5.73 7.35 -8.62
C VAL A 98 4.73 6.48 -9.39
N ALA A 99 3.77 5.86 -8.70
CA ALA A 99 2.72 5.06 -9.33
C ALA A 99 1.73 5.92 -10.14
N LEU A 100 1.48 7.16 -9.70
CA LEU A 100 0.41 8.02 -10.19
C LEU A 100 0.35 8.18 -11.72
N PRO A 101 1.46 8.48 -12.45
CA PRO A 101 1.40 8.66 -13.90
C PRO A 101 0.97 7.40 -14.64
N GLY A 102 1.39 6.22 -14.18
CA GLY A 102 0.99 4.96 -14.78
C GLY A 102 -0.40 4.49 -14.33
N LEU A 103 -0.92 4.95 -13.18
CA LEU A 103 -2.32 4.73 -12.80
C LEU A 103 -3.27 5.39 -13.80
N PHE A 104 -2.98 6.62 -14.23
CA PHE A 104 -3.75 7.29 -15.30
C PHE A 104 -3.73 6.51 -16.62
N LYS A 105 -2.63 5.84 -16.91
CA LYS A 105 -2.43 5.03 -18.13
C LYS A 105 -2.88 3.57 -17.97
N ARG A 106 -3.33 3.18 -16.78
CA ARG A 106 -3.70 1.80 -16.43
C ARG A 106 -2.57 0.80 -16.68
N GLU A 107 -1.36 1.16 -16.30
CA GLU A 107 -0.18 0.29 -16.43
C GLU A 107 -0.10 -0.71 -15.26
N ILE A 108 0.14 -1.99 -15.56
CA ILE A 108 0.30 -3.05 -14.55
C ILE A 108 1.47 -2.76 -13.61
N LYS A 109 2.50 -2.07 -14.10
CA LYS A 109 3.65 -1.64 -13.29
C LYS A 109 3.21 -0.72 -12.15
N SER A 110 2.29 0.21 -12.39
CA SER A 110 1.77 1.11 -11.36
C SER A 110 0.82 0.41 -10.39
N TRP A 111 0.02 -0.53 -10.88
CA TRP A 111 -0.78 -1.39 -10.01
C TRP A 111 0.11 -2.20 -9.05
N ARG A 112 1.23 -2.73 -9.53
CA ARG A 112 2.22 -3.42 -8.68
C ARG A 112 2.86 -2.48 -7.65
N MET A 113 3.07 -1.22 -7.97
CA MET A 113 3.54 -0.24 -6.99
C MET A 113 2.51 -0.02 -5.88
N LEU A 114 1.22 0.09 -6.20
CA LEU A 114 0.16 0.15 -5.18
C LEU A 114 0.11 -1.14 -4.35
N PHE A 115 0.35 -2.30 -4.95
CA PHE A 115 0.50 -3.54 -4.22
C PHE A 115 1.68 -3.47 -3.24
N TRP A 116 2.84 -2.97 -3.66
CA TRP A 116 3.98 -2.79 -2.77
C TRP A 116 3.73 -1.79 -1.65
N VAL A 117 3.03 -0.68 -1.93
CA VAL A 117 2.57 0.26 -0.90
C VAL A 117 1.76 -0.48 0.16
N SER A 118 0.79 -1.30 -0.26
CA SER A 118 -0.05 -2.07 0.67
C SER A 118 0.77 -3.05 1.53
N LEU A 119 1.81 -3.67 0.96
CA LEU A 119 2.72 -4.57 1.69
C LEU A 119 3.57 -3.80 2.71
N VAL A 120 4.16 -2.67 2.30
CA VAL A 120 4.96 -1.81 3.20
C VAL A 120 4.12 -1.36 4.39
N THR A 121 2.87 -0.94 4.14
CA THR A 121 1.94 -0.54 5.20
C THR A 121 1.57 -1.72 6.11
N ALA A 122 1.30 -2.90 5.55
CA ALA A 122 1.01 -4.12 6.32
C ALA A 122 2.18 -4.52 7.22
N VAL A 123 3.40 -4.57 6.67
CA VAL A 123 4.62 -4.85 7.44
C VAL A 123 4.82 -3.81 8.54
N GLY A 124 4.61 -2.53 8.22
CA GLY A 124 4.65 -1.45 9.21
C GLY A 124 3.62 -1.59 10.34
N ALA A 125 2.45 -2.16 10.08
CA ALA A 125 1.44 -2.45 11.10
C ALA A 125 1.86 -3.61 12.01
N ILE A 126 2.47 -4.67 11.45
CA ILE A 126 3.00 -5.82 12.21
C ILE A 126 4.03 -5.34 13.25
N PHE A 127 5.02 -4.55 12.83
CA PHE A 127 6.07 -4.05 13.75
C PHE A 127 5.53 -3.14 14.86
N ARG A 128 4.41 -2.45 14.60
CA ARG A 128 3.75 -1.59 15.58
C ARG A 128 2.74 -2.34 16.45
N PHE A 129 2.55 -3.65 16.22
CA PHE A 129 1.52 -4.47 16.87
C PHE A 129 0.10 -3.93 16.67
N ASP A 130 -0.13 -3.23 15.55
CA ASP A 130 -1.43 -2.68 15.20
C ASP A 130 -2.22 -3.71 14.38
N LEU A 131 -2.78 -4.69 15.08
CA LEU A 131 -3.53 -5.78 14.47
C LEU A 131 -4.81 -5.29 13.79
N GLY A 132 -5.40 -4.19 14.28
CA GLY A 132 -6.58 -3.58 13.69
C GLY A 132 -6.28 -3.02 12.31
N ALA A 133 -5.24 -2.18 12.20
CA ALA A 133 -4.81 -1.64 10.92
C ALA A 133 -4.25 -2.72 9.98
N LEU A 134 -3.56 -3.72 10.51
CA LEU A 134 -3.06 -4.84 9.72
C LEU A 134 -4.21 -5.61 9.07
N VAL A 135 -5.14 -6.13 9.86
CA VAL A 135 -6.19 -7.02 9.33
C VAL A 135 -7.15 -6.24 8.46
N VAL A 136 -7.72 -5.13 8.96
CA VAL A 136 -8.72 -4.37 8.23
C VAL A 136 -8.08 -3.67 7.03
N GLY A 137 -6.94 -3.01 7.22
CA GLY A 137 -6.27 -2.27 6.16
C GLY A 137 -5.79 -3.16 5.02
N SER A 138 -5.15 -4.29 5.33
CA SER A 138 -4.65 -5.21 4.30
C SER A 138 -5.79 -5.93 3.58
N ILE A 139 -6.80 -6.45 4.30
CA ILE A 139 -7.93 -7.15 3.66
C ILE A 139 -8.68 -6.20 2.72
N VAL A 140 -9.01 -4.99 3.18
CA VAL A 140 -9.74 -4.01 2.37
C VAL A 140 -8.91 -3.57 1.17
N SER A 141 -7.63 -3.23 1.39
CA SER A 141 -6.73 -2.81 0.32
C SER A 141 -6.57 -3.90 -0.74
N TRP A 142 -6.23 -5.13 -0.33
CA TRP A 142 -6.02 -6.24 -1.26
C TRP A 142 -7.30 -6.62 -1.98
N TYR A 143 -8.46 -6.62 -1.30
CA TYR A 143 -9.73 -6.87 -1.97
C TYR A 143 -9.94 -5.93 -3.16
N PHE A 144 -9.93 -4.61 -2.94
CA PHE A 144 -10.15 -3.66 -4.03
C PHE A 144 -9.06 -3.72 -5.10
N LEU A 145 -7.80 -3.87 -4.67
CA LEU A 145 -6.65 -3.87 -5.56
C LEU A 145 -6.65 -5.08 -6.50
N PHE A 146 -6.91 -6.29 -6.00
CA PHE A 146 -6.99 -7.49 -6.84
C PHE A 146 -8.28 -7.54 -7.69
N GLN A 147 -9.39 -6.95 -7.22
CA GLN A 147 -10.62 -6.88 -8.01
C GLN A 147 -10.48 -6.03 -9.29
N ILE A 148 -9.64 -5.00 -9.27
CA ILE A 148 -9.41 -4.12 -10.43
C ILE A 148 -8.17 -4.49 -11.25
N ARG A 149 -7.37 -5.48 -10.81
CA ARG A 149 -6.11 -5.88 -11.46
C ARG A 149 -6.26 -6.13 -12.96
N SER A 150 -7.36 -6.77 -13.38
CA SER A 150 -7.63 -7.11 -14.79
C SER A 150 -7.75 -5.90 -15.72
N TYR A 151 -7.97 -4.70 -15.19
CA TYR A 151 -8.06 -3.47 -15.97
C TYR A 151 -6.70 -2.81 -16.22
N TYR A 152 -5.64 -3.27 -15.55
CA TYR A 152 -4.28 -2.77 -15.72
C TYR A 152 -3.49 -3.72 -16.63
N LYS A 153 -2.80 -3.16 -17.63
CA LYS A 153 -2.07 -3.91 -18.68
C LYS A 153 -0.58 -3.64 -18.67
#